data_AF-W6LFE7-F1
#
_entry.id   AF-W6LFE7-F1
#
_cell.length_a   1.000
_cell.length_b   1.000
_cell.length_c   1.000
_cell.angle_alpha   90.00
_cell.angle_beta   90.00
_cell.angle_gamma   90.00
#
_symmetry.space_group_name_H-M   'P 1'
#
loop_
_entity.id
_entity.type
_entity.pdbx_description
1 polymer ?
#
loop_
_entity_poly.entity_id
_entity_poly.type
_entity_poly.pdbx_seq_one_letter_code
_entity_poly.pdbx_strand_id
1 'polypeptide(L)'
;MALRIEEDIWNQCSKLLLPSSVSSWKLFNQYIKQPYSDPNRHYHNLTHIRAIFTELEMYKHAQSKSSVKFSSFPSERSSRIWSDLAVVLAIFFHDSIYDPTSKVNEENSVRWMQEALSNVKKLWESERSCGPNINPNTLSDSSTPPILWLDPSSAKFVDHEAARFIMGTKNHFDVSSSSSHSISEPNNRMDFDQKSSNTSEDDIIDPLHLVLDLDLTVFGLSWRNYVYYVKCIRKEYQIYPDEVFMDARYDFIQHVLDQPRFFKTRYFYDKYERIAHENLKREREEIEKAISAGKFSISLD
;
A
#
# COMPACT_ATOMS: atom_id res chain seq x y z
N MET A 1 -27.22 4.66 -3.57
CA MET A 1 -26.06 5.47 -3.17
C MET A 1 -24.83 4.79 -3.75
N ALA A 2 -23.93 5.51 -4.43
CA ALA A 2 -22.70 4.89 -4.92
C ALA A 2 -21.84 4.41 -3.74
N LEU A 3 -21.24 3.23 -3.85
CA LEU A 3 -20.30 2.71 -2.85
C LEU A 3 -19.08 3.64 -2.77
N ARG A 4 -18.48 3.74 -1.58
CA ARG A 4 -17.15 4.37 -1.46
C ARG A 4 -16.11 3.49 -2.16
N ILE A 5 -14.99 4.06 -2.59
CA ILE A 5 -13.97 3.32 -3.35
C ILE A 5 -13.42 2.10 -2.60
N GLU A 6 -13.17 2.21 -1.30
CA GLU A 6 -12.71 1.07 -0.49
C GLU A 6 -13.78 -0.02 -0.35
N GLU A 7 -15.06 0.35 -0.35
CA GLU A 7 -16.18 -0.57 -0.31
C GLU A 7 -16.35 -1.28 -1.67
N ASP A 8 -16.19 -0.54 -2.77
CA ASP A 8 -16.24 -1.09 -4.12
C ASP A 8 -15.07 -2.04 -4.41
N ILE A 9 -13.85 -1.66 -4.04
CA ILE A 9 -12.66 -2.52 -4.18
C ILE A 9 -12.81 -3.78 -3.35
N TRP A 10 -13.32 -3.69 -2.11
CA TRP A 10 -13.65 -4.89 -1.33
C TRP A 10 -14.68 -5.78 -2.03
N ASN A 11 -15.75 -5.19 -2.56
CA ASN A 11 -16.78 -5.91 -3.29
C ASN A 11 -16.22 -6.60 -4.56
N GLN A 12 -15.22 -6.01 -5.22
CA GLN A 12 -14.53 -6.62 -6.35
C GLN A 12 -13.59 -7.75 -5.90
N CYS A 13 -12.69 -7.50 -4.95
CA CYS A 13 -11.67 -8.48 -4.55
C CYS A 13 -12.28 -9.68 -3.79
N SER A 14 -13.37 -9.47 -3.04
CA SER A 14 -14.04 -10.55 -2.32
C SER A 14 -14.65 -11.62 -3.24
N LYS A 15 -14.92 -11.30 -4.52
CA LYS A 15 -15.35 -12.28 -5.54
C LYS A 15 -14.25 -13.29 -5.90
N LEU A 16 -12.99 -12.98 -5.57
CA LEU A 16 -11.86 -13.91 -5.71
C LEU A 16 -11.72 -14.82 -4.48
N LEU A 17 -12.40 -14.48 -3.38
CA LEU A 17 -12.28 -15.19 -2.10
C LEU A 17 -13.55 -15.99 -1.77
N LEU A 18 -14.71 -15.56 -2.24
CA LEU A 18 -16.00 -16.13 -1.90
C LEU A 18 -16.89 -16.26 -3.15
N PRO A 19 -17.81 -17.25 -3.17
CA PRO A 19 -18.82 -17.35 -4.21
C PRO A 19 -19.80 -16.17 -4.11
N SER A 20 -20.41 -15.79 -5.23
CA SER A 20 -21.34 -14.64 -5.26
C SER A 20 -22.60 -14.80 -4.40
N SER A 21 -22.92 -16.03 -3.96
CA SER A 21 -24.02 -16.31 -3.01
C SER A 21 -23.72 -15.85 -1.58
N VAL A 22 -22.45 -15.58 -1.25
CA VAL A 22 -22.00 -15.27 0.11
C VAL A 22 -21.75 -13.77 0.23
N SER A 23 -22.44 -13.12 1.15
CA SER A 23 -22.21 -11.70 1.43
C SER A 23 -20.87 -11.49 2.14
N SER A 24 -19.99 -10.70 1.52
CA SER A 24 -18.68 -10.35 2.07
C SER A 24 -18.73 -9.14 3.03
N TRP A 25 -19.88 -8.48 3.19
CA TRP A 25 -19.99 -7.25 4.00
C TRP A 25 -19.78 -7.47 5.49
N LYS A 26 -20.18 -8.63 6.02
CA LYS A 26 -19.89 -8.95 7.44
C LYS A 26 -18.37 -9.01 7.67
N LEU A 27 -17.64 -9.56 6.71
CA LEU A 27 -16.19 -9.67 6.73
C LEU A 27 -15.52 -8.31 6.57
N PHE A 28 -15.99 -7.48 5.63
CA PHE A 28 -15.53 -6.09 5.51
C PHE A 28 -15.70 -5.34 6.84
N ASN A 29 -16.89 -5.43 7.44
CA ASN A 29 -17.16 -4.74 8.69
C ASN A 29 -16.21 -5.22 9.80
N GLN A 30 -16.04 -6.52 9.95
CA GLN A 30 -15.21 -7.12 11.00
C GLN A 30 -13.71 -6.85 10.81
N TYR A 31 -13.17 -7.13 9.63
CA TYR A 31 -11.73 -7.16 9.41
C TYR A 31 -11.17 -5.85 8.87
N ILE A 32 -11.99 -5.01 8.23
CA ILE A 32 -11.54 -3.76 7.60
C ILE A 32 -12.15 -2.54 8.28
N LYS A 33 -13.46 -2.48 8.50
CA LYS A 33 -14.06 -1.25 9.04
C LYS A 33 -13.77 -1.03 10.52
N GLN A 34 -13.98 -2.08 11.33
CA GLN A 34 -13.81 -1.99 12.79
C GLN A 34 -12.38 -1.64 13.22
N PRO A 35 -11.32 -2.25 12.66
CA PRO A 35 -9.95 -1.96 13.13
C PRO A 35 -9.50 -0.51 12.87
N TYR A 36 -10.11 0.16 11.89
CA TYR A 36 -9.83 1.55 11.54
C TYR A 36 -10.85 2.55 12.14
N SER A 37 -11.67 2.10 13.10
CA SER A 37 -12.74 2.92 13.68
C SER A 37 -12.41 3.51 15.07
N ASP A 38 -11.24 3.21 15.62
CA ASP A 38 -10.81 3.76 16.91
C ASP A 38 -10.74 5.30 16.85
N PRO A 39 -11.42 6.02 17.76
CA PRO A 39 -11.48 7.49 17.74
C PRO A 39 -10.11 8.17 17.94
N ASN A 40 -9.11 7.47 18.47
CA ASN A 40 -7.75 7.97 18.61
C ASN A 40 -6.94 7.87 17.31
N ARG A 41 -7.43 7.18 16.28
CA ARG A 41 -6.79 7.09 14.95
C ARG A 41 -7.19 8.29 14.10
N HIS A 42 -6.48 9.40 14.27
CA HIS A 42 -6.77 10.65 13.58
C HIS A 42 -6.33 10.69 12.12
N TYR A 43 -5.22 10.02 11.78
CA TYR A 43 -4.74 9.84 10.42
C TYR A 43 -5.00 8.42 9.93
N HIS A 44 -4.56 7.41 10.69
CA HIS A 44 -4.59 6.01 10.27
C HIS A 44 -6.00 5.41 10.41
N ASN A 45 -6.98 5.95 9.68
CA ASN A 45 -8.37 5.48 9.69
C ASN A 45 -8.84 5.15 8.26
N LEU A 46 -10.13 4.82 8.06
CA LEU A 46 -10.64 4.48 6.73
C LEU A 46 -10.50 5.60 5.68
N THR A 47 -10.25 6.85 6.09
CA THR A 47 -9.96 7.94 5.14
C THR A 47 -8.55 7.80 4.54
N HIS A 48 -7.57 7.32 5.31
CA HIS A 48 -6.23 6.98 4.82
C HIS A 48 -6.29 5.86 3.78
N ILE A 49 -6.96 4.75 4.11
CA ILE A 49 -7.18 3.62 3.18
C ILE A 49 -7.88 4.08 1.89
N ARG A 50 -8.88 4.96 2.03
CA ARG A 50 -9.57 5.56 0.88
C ARG A 50 -8.63 6.37 -0.01
N ALA A 51 -7.74 7.18 0.58
CA ALA A 51 -6.78 7.98 -0.14
C ALA A 51 -5.81 7.10 -0.94
N ILE A 52 -5.26 6.05 -0.30
CA ILE A 52 -4.39 5.07 -0.96
C ILE A 52 -5.08 4.41 -2.16
N PHE A 53 -6.31 3.92 -1.98
CA PHE A 53 -7.04 3.30 -3.09
C PHE A 53 -7.37 4.28 -4.22
N THR A 54 -7.61 5.54 -3.90
CA THR A 54 -7.83 6.59 -4.91
C THR A 54 -6.56 6.77 -5.75
N GLU A 55 -5.39 6.81 -5.12
CA GLU A 55 -4.10 6.91 -5.82
C GLU A 55 -3.78 5.65 -6.63
N LEU A 56 -4.11 4.46 -6.13
CA LEU A 56 -3.95 3.21 -6.87
C LEU A 56 -4.78 3.21 -8.17
N GLU A 57 -6.04 3.65 -8.12
CA GLU A 57 -6.87 3.73 -9.33
C GLU A 57 -6.38 4.80 -10.30
N MET A 58 -5.89 5.94 -9.80
CA MET A 58 -5.24 6.95 -10.65
C MET A 58 -4.00 6.38 -11.35
N TYR A 59 -3.16 5.65 -10.63
CA TYR A 59 -1.99 4.96 -11.18
C TYR A 59 -2.41 3.95 -12.26
N LYS A 60 -3.34 3.04 -11.97
CA LYS A 60 -3.82 2.04 -12.95
C LYS A 60 -4.38 2.70 -14.22
N HIS A 61 -5.12 3.79 -14.07
CA HIS A 61 -5.67 4.54 -15.20
C HIS A 61 -4.61 5.30 -16.00
N ALA A 62 -3.55 5.80 -15.37
CA ALA A 62 -2.41 6.37 -16.09
C ALA A 62 -1.67 5.29 -16.88
N GLN A 63 -1.48 4.10 -16.28
CA GLN A 63 -0.83 2.97 -16.94
C GLN A 63 -1.65 2.42 -18.12
N SER A 64 -2.99 2.44 -18.06
CA SER A 64 -3.83 1.96 -19.17
C SER A 64 -3.80 2.85 -20.41
N LYS A 65 -3.38 4.11 -20.28
CA LYS A 65 -3.23 5.08 -21.38
C LYS A 65 -1.83 5.09 -22.00
N SER A 66 -0.85 4.50 -21.32
CA SER A 66 0.50 4.38 -21.86
C SER A 66 0.56 3.21 -22.84
N SER A 67 1.08 3.44 -24.05
CA SER A 67 1.34 2.38 -25.04
C SER A 67 2.45 1.40 -24.57
N VAL A 68 3.10 1.70 -23.45
CA VAL A 68 4.09 0.83 -22.81
C VAL A 68 3.35 -0.25 -22.02
N LYS A 69 3.40 -1.49 -22.50
CA LYS A 69 2.89 -2.66 -21.78
C LYS A 69 3.78 -2.94 -20.57
N PHE A 70 3.45 -2.33 -19.45
CA PHE A 70 4.09 -2.58 -18.17
C PHE A 70 3.57 -3.91 -17.60
N SER A 71 4.19 -5.03 -18.00
CA SER A 71 3.91 -6.31 -17.37
C SER A 71 5.18 -7.13 -17.21
N SER A 72 5.82 -6.97 -16.06
CA SER A 72 6.59 -8.04 -15.44
C SER A 72 5.69 -8.98 -14.61
N PHE A 73 4.37 -8.88 -14.79
CA PHE A 73 3.49 -9.97 -14.37
C PHE A 73 3.79 -11.16 -15.27
N PRO A 74 4.00 -12.37 -14.72
CA PRO A 74 4.13 -13.57 -15.53
C PRO A 74 3.01 -13.58 -16.57
N SER A 75 3.38 -13.86 -17.82
CA SER A 75 2.57 -13.71 -19.04
C SER A 75 1.25 -14.49 -19.04
N GLU A 76 0.96 -15.23 -17.97
CA GLU A 76 -0.32 -15.85 -17.72
C GLU A 76 -1.22 -14.88 -16.94
N ARG A 77 -2.39 -14.57 -17.52
CA ARG A 77 -3.46 -13.75 -16.90
C ARG A 77 -3.77 -14.16 -15.45
N SER A 78 -3.61 -15.45 -15.13
CA SER A 78 -3.78 -16.03 -13.79
C SER A 78 -2.74 -15.53 -12.77
N SER A 79 -1.53 -15.14 -13.18
CA SER A 79 -0.50 -14.62 -12.25
C SER A 79 -0.73 -13.16 -11.86
N ARG A 80 -1.28 -12.34 -12.77
CA ARG A 80 -1.54 -10.91 -12.52
C ARG A 80 -2.65 -10.70 -11.49
N ILE A 81 -3.74 -11.46 -11.57
CA ILE A 81 -4.89 -11.31 -10.67
C ILE A 81 -4.53 -11.57 -9.20
N TRP A 82 -3.62 -12.52 -8.95
CA TRP A 82 -3.16 -12.83 -7.60
C TRP A 82 -2.19 -11.79 -7.05
N SER A 83 -1.33 -11.22 -7.89
CA SER A 83 -0.49 -10.10 -7.47
C SER A 83 -1.32 -8.84 -7.19
N ASP A 84 -2.34 -8.55 -8.01
CA ASP A 84 -3.28 -7.44 -7.77
C ASP A 84 -4.05 -7.66 -6.45
N LEU A 85 -4.49 -8.89 -6.18
CA LEU A 85 -5.12 -9.25 -4.92
C LEU A 85 -4.17 -9.07 -3.72
N ALA A 86 -2.91 -9.47 -3.85
CA ALA A 86 -1.92 -9.30 -2.79
C ALA A 86 -1.68 -7.81 -2.44
N VAL A 87 -1.60 -6.93 -3.45
CA VAL A 87 -1.52 -5.47 -3.25
C VAL A 87 -2.75 -4.94 -2.55
N VAL A 88 -3.96 -5.33 -2.99
CA VAL A 88 -5.22 -4.88 -2.36
C VAL A 88 -5.32 -5.34 -0.91
N LEU A 89 -4.96 -6.59 -0.62
CA LEU A 89 -4.93 -7.10 0.75
C LEU A 89 -3.90 -6.35 1.60
N ALA A 90 -2.69 -6.11 1.08
CA ALA A 90 -1.68 -5.34 1.80
C ALA A 90 -2.17 -3.93 2.16
N ILE A 91 -2.80 -3.22 1.21
CA ILE A 91 -3.38 -1.90 1.47
C ILE A 91 -4.44 -1.98 2.57
N PHE A 92 -5.37 -2.93 2.50
CA PHE A 92 -6.40 -3.08 3.52
C PHE A 92 -5.85 -3.41 4.92
N PHE A 93 -4.74 -4.14 4.98
CA PHE A 93 -4.27 -4.72 6.24
C PHE A 93 -3.01 -4.07 6.83
N HIS A 94 -2.22 -3.27 6.10
CA HIS A 94 -0.93 -2.75 6.60
C HIS A 94 -1.04 -2.06 7.96
N ASP A 95 -2.07 -1.26 8.13
CA ASP A 95 -2.41 -0.53 9.36
C ASP A 95 -3.66 -1.10 10.06
N SER A 96 -4.01 -2.36 9.82
CA SER A 96 -5.19 -2.94 10.48
C SER A 96 -5.02 -3.03 11.99
N ILE A 97 -3.80 -3.28 12.47
CA ILE A 97 -3.42 -3.13 13.88
C ILE A 97 -2.50 -1.93 14.01
N TYR A 98 -2.86 -0.98 14.87
CA TYR A 98 -2.12 0.26 15.02
C TYR A 98 -2.15 0.76 16.46
N ASP A 99 -0.95 0.86 17.03
CA ASP A 99 -0.66 1.53 18.29
C ASP A 99 0.64 2.34 18.10
N PRO A 100 0.61 3.68 18.23
CA PRO A 100 1.78 4.53 18.00
C PRO A 100 2.96 4.24 18.95
N THR A 101 2.75 3.49 20.03
CA THR A 101 3.79 3.10 20.99
C THR A 101 4.40 1.72 20.70
N SER A 102 3.82 0.97 19.77
CA SER A 102 4.18 -0.42 19.47
C SER A 102 5.15 -0.50 18.29
N LYS A 103 6.14 -1.39 18.41
CA LYS A 103 7.12 -1.71 17.34
C LYS A 103 6.75 -2.97 16.55
N VAL A 104 5.56 -3.53 16.78
CA VAL A 104 5.14 -4.82 16.20
C VAL A 104 3.78 -4.72 15.48
N ASN A 105 3.41 -3.51 15.06
CA ASN A 105 2.13 -3.25 14.40
C ASN A 105 2.02 -4.04 13.09
N GLU A 106 3.06 -4.04 12.27
CA GLU A 106 3.07 -4.71 10.98
C GLU A 106 2.99 -6.23 11.14
N GLU A 107 3.72 -6.81 12.09
CA GLU A 107 3.61 -8.24 12.41
C GLU A 107 2.20 -8.61 12.89
N ASN A 108 1.58 -7.75 13.71
CA ASN A 108 0.22 -7.97 14.18
C ASN A 108 -0.80 -7.81 13.05
N SER A 109 -0.62 -6.84 12.16
CA SER A 109 -1.39 -6.63 10.94
C SER A 109 -1.32 -7.84 9.98
N VAL A 110 -0.14 -8.43 9.80
CA VAL A 110 0.03 -9.68 9.05
C VAL A 110 -0.75 -10.82 9.70
N ARG A 111 -0.62 -11.00 11.02
CA ARG A 111 -1.38 -12.04 11.74
C ARG A 111 -2.88 -11.84 11.61
N TRP A 112 -3.35 -10.59 11.70
CA TRP A 112 -4.76 -10.23 11.53
C TRP A 112 -5.28 -10.55 10.12
N MET A 113 -4.48 -10.24 9.09
CA MET A 113 -4.77 -10.63 7.70
C MET A 113 -4.85 -12.15 7.55
N GLN A 114 -3.89 -12.89 8.10
CA GLN A 114 -3.85 -14.35 8.02
C GLN A 114 -5.05 -15.00 8.74
N GLU A 115 -5.46 -14.46 9.89
CA GLU A 115 -6.68 -14.88 10.58
C GLU A 115 -7.92 -14.60 9.72
N ALA A 116 -8.02 -13.41 9.13
CA ALA A 116 -9.11 -13.06 8.24
C ALA A 116 -9.21 -14.04 7.05
N LEU A 117 -8.09 -14.28 6.35
CA LEU A 117 -8.03 -15.20 5.21
C LEU A 117 -8.39 -16.64 5.62
N SER A 118 -7.92 -17.11 6.78
CA SER A 118 -8.27 -18.42 7.34
C SER A 118 -9.78 -18.55 7.56
N ASN A 119 -10.42 -17.52 8.14
CA ASN A 119 -11.86 -17.52 8.39
C ASN A 119 -12.68 -17.39 7.09
N VAL A 120 -12.20 -16.61 6.12
CA VAL A 120 -12.81 -16.53 4.78
C VAL A 120 -12.74 -17.88 4.06
N LYS A 121 -11.61 -18.57 4.14
CA LYS A 121 -11.46 -19.92 3.57
C LYS A 121 -12.42 -20.92 4.19
N LYS A 122 -12.54 -20.94 5.52
CA LYS A 122 -13.51 -21.83 6.23
C LYS A 122 -14.95 -21.56 5.77
N LEU A 123 -15.31 -20.28 5.59
CA LEU A 123 -16.63 -19.90 5.09
C LEU A 123 -16.85 -20.41 3.65
N TRP A 124 -15.85 -20.28 2.77
CA TRP A 124 -15.91 -20.84 1.43
C TRP A 124 -16.06 -22.38 1.45
N GLU A 125 -15.31 -23.09 2.30
CA GLU A 125 -15.38 -24.54 2.44
C GLU A 125 -16.76 -25.02 2.93
N SER A 126 -17.37 -24.29 3.88
CA SER A 126 -18.71 -24.63 4.37
C SER A 126 -19.79 -24.46 3.29
N GLU A 127 -19.70 -23.40 2.49
CA GLU A 127 -20.67 -23.12 1.42
C GLU A 127 -20.57 -24.15 0.29
N ARG A 128 -19.34 -24.60 -0.01
CA ARG A 128 -19.11 -25.68 -0.99
C ARG A 128 -19.68 -27.02 -0.53
N SER A 129 -19.71 -27.27 0.78
CA SER A 129 -20.21 -28.52 1.37
C SER A 129 -21.74 -28.56 1.44
N CYS A 130 -22.41 -27.41 1.46
CA CYS A 130 -23.87 -27.28 1.51
C CYS A 130 -24.54 -27.17 0.12
N GLY A 131 -23.76 -26.96 -0.94
CA GLY A 131 -24.26 -26.89 -2.32
C GLY A 131 -24.56 -28.27 -2.93
N PRO A 132 -25.40 -28.34 -3.99
CA PRO A 132 -25.49 -29.57 -4.79
C PRO A 132 -24.08 -29.94 -5.30
N ASN A 133 -23.84 -31.24 -5.50
CA ASN A 133 -22.55 -31.78 -5.94
C ASN A 133 -22.26 -31.30 -7.38
N ILE A 134 -21.79 -30.06 -7.55
CA ILE A 134 -21.51 -29.46 -8.84
C ILE A 134 -20.23 -30.13 -9.36
N ASN A 135 -20.37 -30.81 -10.49
CA ASN A 135 -19.26 -31.46 -11.17
C ASN A 135 -18.19 -30.39 -11.50
N PRO A 136 -16.94 -30.52 -11.03
CA PRO A 136 -15.90 -29.50 -11.27
C PRO A 136 -15.63 -29.25 -12.76
N ASN A 137 -16.04 -30.15 -13.65
CA ASN A 137 -15.95 -29.98 -15.11
C ASN A 137 -17.11 -29.16 -15.74
N THR A 138 -18.10 -28.68 -14.96
CA THR A 138 -19.20 -27.83 -15.46
C THR A 138 -19.01 -26.32 -15.21
N LEU A 139 -17.96 -25.92 -14.51
CA LEU A 139 -17.58 -24.50 -14.33
C LEU A 139 -16.62 -24.08 -15.45
N SER A 140 -17.04 -24.24 -16.71
CA SER A 140 -16.34 -23.67 -17.87
C SER A 140 -17.07 -22.44 -18.43
N ASP A 141 -17.93 -21.80 -17.63
CA ASP A 141 -18.50 -20.52 -18.03
C ASP A 141 -17.52 -19.40 -17.68
N SER A 142 -16.95 -18.78 -18.72
CA SER A 142 -15.89 -17.76 -18.63
C SER A 142 -16.28 -16.48 -17.87
N SER A 143 -17.50 -16.42 -17.33
CA SER A 143 -18.14 -15.28 -16.67
C SER A 143 -17.85 -15.22 -15.16
N THR A 144 -17.48 -16.33 -14.52
CA THR A 144 -17.25 -16.38 -13.05
C THR A 144 -15.75 -16.18 -12.74
N PRO A 145 -15.37 -15.22 -11.88
CA PRO A 145 -13.97 -15.01 -11.53
C PRO A 145 -13.37 -16.23 -10.81
N PRO A 146 -12.04 -16.46 -10.93
CA PRO A 146 -11.41 -17.59 -10.26
C PRO A 146 -11.47 -17.42 -8.74
N ILE A 147 -11.65 -18.53 -8.03
CA ILE A 147 -11.62 -18.56 -6.56
C ILE A 147 -10.23 -18.98 -6.09
N LEU A 148 -9.60 -18.14 -5.25
CA LEU A 148 -8.24 -18.30 -4.73
C LEU A 148 -7.98 -19.69 -4.15
N TRP A 149 -8.95 -20.22 -3.41
CA TRP A 149 -8.81 -21.47 -2.66
C TRP A 149 -8.78 -22.74 -3.53
N LEU A 150 -9.12 -22.63 -4.83
CA LEU A 150 -9.07 -23.75 -5.76
C LEU A 150 -7.63 -24.09 -6.18
N ASP A 151 -6.69 -23.14 -6.04
CA ASP A 151 -5.27 -23.37 -6.29
C ASP A 151 -4.45 -23.06 -5.01
N PRO A 152 -4.00 -24.10 -4.29
CA PRO A 152 -3.17 -23.94 -3.10
C PRO A 152 -1.87 -23.17 -3.33
N SER A 153 -1.29 -23.21 -4.55
CA SER A 153 -0.07 -22.48 -4.88
C SER A 153 -0.35 -20.99 -4.97
N SER A 154 -1.43 -20.59 -5.64
CA SER A 154 -1.89 -19.21 -5.69
C SER A 154 -2.27 -18.68 -4.30
N ALA A 155 -2.94 -19.48 -3.47
CA ALA A 155 -3.26 -19.08 -2.09
C ALA A 155 -2.01 -18.80 -1.25
N LYS A 156 -0.98 -19.65 -1.34
CA LYS A 156 0.32 -19.42 -0.68
C LYS A 156 1.04 -18.19 -1.21
N PHE A 157 1.00 -17.97 -2.52
CA PHE A 157 1.59 -16.79 -3.14
C PHE A 157 0.95 -15.50 -2.64
N VAL A 158 -0.38 -15.42 -2.64
CA VAL A 158 -1.11 -14.23 -2.17
C VAL A 158 -0.84 -13.95 -0.70
N ASP A 159 -0.86 -14.98 0.15
CA ASP A 159 -0.53 -14.84 1.58
C ASP A 159 0.90 -14.31 1.78
N HIS A 160 1.87 -14.92 1.10
CA HIS A 160 3.28 -14.54 1.18
C HIS A 160 3.52 -13.10 0.71
N GLU A 161 3.03 -12.74 -0.48
CA GLU A 161 3.29 -11.42 -1.05
C GLU A 161 2.56 -10.31 -0.27
N ALA A 162 1.30 -10.53 0.13
CA ALA A 162 0.60 -9.54 0.95
C ALA A 162 1.31 -9.34 2.31
N ALA A 163 1.77 -10.41 2.95
CA ALA A 163 2.56 -10.31 4.18
C ALA A 163 3.89 -9.59 3.94
N ARG A 164 4.59 -9.88 2.84
CA ARG A 164 5.84 -9.20 2.45
C ARG A 164 5.61 -7.69 2.28
N PHE A 165 4.52 -7.29 1.64
CA PHE A 165 4.17 -5.88 1.44
C PHE A 165 3.87 -5.17 2.76
N ILE A 166 3.06 -5.77 3.63
CA ILE A 166 2.76 -5.22 4.96
C ILE A 166 4.05 -5.08 5.78
N MET A 167 4.90 -6.10 5.82
CA MET A 167 6.17 -6.02 6.54
C MET A 167 7.12 -4.97 5.95
N GLY A 168 6.99 -4.67 4.66
CA GLY A 168 7.77 -3.64 3.99
C GLY A 168 7.47 -2.22 4.49
N THR A 169 6.24 -1.93 4.95
CA THR A 169 5.88 -0.58 5.44
C THR A 169 6.60 -0.22 6.75
N LYS A 170 7.01 -1.23 7.54
CA LYS A 170 7.80 -1.07 8.77
C LYS A 170 9.12 -0.35 8.55
N ASN A 171 9.80 -0.71 7.47
CA ASN A 171 11.17 -0.28 7.15
C ASN A 171 11.18 0.45 5.80
N HIS A 172 10.19 1.32 5.61
CA HIS A 172 9.91 2.01 4.36
C HIS A 172 11.16 2.63 3.69
N PHE A 173 12.09 3.11 4.52
CA PHE A 173 13.29 3.85 4.12
C PHE A 173 14.60 3.07 4.29
N ASP A 174 14.56 1.77 4.63
CA ASP A 174 15.78 0.96 4.72
C ASP A 174 16.31 0.57 3.33
N VAL A 175 17.62 0.77 3.16
CA VAL A 175 18.41 0.60 1.91
C VAL A 175 18.33 -0.82 1.31
N SER A 176 17.94 -1.82 2.10
CA SER A 176 17.84 -3.23 1.65
C SER A 176 16.56 -3.55 0.86
N SER A 177 15.60 -2.62 0.74
CA SER A 177 14.39 -2.79 -0.08
C SER A 177 14.61 -2.50 -1.57
N SER A 178 15.80 -2.01 -1.93
CA SER A 178 16.28 -1.91 -3.30
C SER A 178 17.00 -3.21 -3.67
N SER A 179 16.46 -3.93 -4.64
CA SER A 179 17.23 -4.90 -5.42
C SER A 179 18.51 -4.21 -5.91
N SER A 180 19.64 -4.70 -5.42
CA SER A 180 20.97 -4.25 -5.80
C SER A 180 21.21 -4.52 -7.29
N HIS A 181 21.15 -3.48 -8.12
CA HIS A 181 21.96 -3.37 -9.33
C HIS A 181 22.68 -2.03 -9.26
N SER A 182 23.95 -2.10 -8.86
CA SER A 182 24.91 -1.01 -8.89
C SER A 182 25.06 -0.48 -10.32
N ILE A 183 24.61 0.75 -10.57
CA ILE A 183 24.97 1.48 -11.79
C ILE A 183 26.35 2.08 -11.54
N SER A 184 27.39 1.41 -12.04
CA SER A 184 28.70 2.00 -12.26
C SER A 184 28.63 3.01 -13.42
N GLU A 185 29.16 4.21 -13.22
CA GLU A 185 29.30 5.26 -14.23
C GLU A 185 29.97 4.75 -15.53
N PRO A 186 29.53 5.15 -16.74
CA PRO A 186 30.26 4.83 -17.95
C PRO A 186 31.16 5.99 -18.41
N ASN A 187 32.46 5.71 -18.47
CA ASN A 187 33.44 6.47 -19.24
C ASN A 187 33.38 6.06 -20.72
N ASN A 188 33.08 7.02 -21.60
CA ASN A 188 33.44 7.19 -23.02
C ASN A 188 33.60 5.99 -24.02
N ARG A 189 32.80 6.10 -25.11
CA ARG A 189 33.05 5.80 -26.56
C ARG A 189 33.21 4.35 -27.05
N MET A 190 32.30 3.86 -27.89
CA MET A 190 32.33 3.92 -29.38
C MET A 190 31.12 3.18 -29.98
N ASP A 191 30.69 3.64 -31.17
CA ASP A 191 29.61 3.13 -32.03
C ASP A 191 29.54 1.59 -32.16
N PHE A 192 28.33 1.04 -32.06
CA PHE A 192 27.87 0.01 -33.01
C PHE A 192 26.35 0.03 -33.11
N ASP A 193 25.88 0.18 -34.35
CA ASP A 193 24.50 0.28 -34.77
C ASP A 193 23.82 -1.10 -34.70
N GLN A 194 22.93 -1.31 -33.73
CA GLN A 194 21.97 -2.41 -33.72
C GLN A 194 20.63 -1.91 -33.17
N LYS A 195 19.60 -1.96 -34.03
CA LYS A 195 18.19 -1.87 -33.66
C LYS A 195 17.83 -3.01 -32.71
N SER A 196 18.01 -2.80 -31.40
CA SER A 196 17.30 -3.55 -30.36
C SER A 196 16.04 -2.79 -29.99
N SER A 197 14.92 -3.49 -29.95
CA SER A 197 13.70 -3.02 -29.29
C SER A 197 13.98 -2.84 -27.80
N ASN A 198 14.41 -1.64 -27.41
CA ASN A 198 14.69 -1.28 -26.02
C ASN A 198 13.38 -1.16 -25.24
N THR A 199 12.92 -2.23 -24.63
CA THR A 199 12.29 -2.12 -23.31
C THR A 199 13.44 -2.00 -22.33
N SER A 200 13.69 -0.78 -21.84
CA SER A 200 14.70 -0.53 -20.82
C SER A 200 14.42 -1.38 -19.58
N GLU A 201 15.45 -2.00 -18.98
CA GLU A 201 15.37 -2.71 -17.70
C GLU A 201 14.79 -1.85 -16.56
N ASP A 202 14.71 -0.52 -16.75
CA ASP A 202 14.05 0.47 -15.90
C ASP A 202 12.52 0.28 -15.75
N ASP A 203 11.88 -0.61 -16.51
CA ASP A 203 10.42 -0.82 -16.54
C ASP A 203 9.94 -2.05 -15.74
N ILE A 204 10.69 -2.51 -14.73
CA ILE A 204 10.23 -3.56 -13.80
C ILE A 204 9.98 -2.95 -12.41
N ILE A 205 8.71 -2.68 -12.08
CA ILE A 205 8.30 -2.24 -10.74
C ILE A 205 8.04 -3.49 -9.88
N ASP A 206 8.79 -3.65 -8.79
CA ASP A 206 8.41 -4.57 -7.72
C ASP A 206 7.08 -4.07 -7.11
N PRO A 207 6.00 -4.88 -7.04
CA PRO A 207 4.75 -4.47 -6.40
C PRO A 207 4.92 -3.98 -4.95
N LEU A 208 5.99 -4.38 -4.26
CA LEU A 208 6.35 -3.78 -2.98
C LEU A 208 6.60 -2.28 -3.11
N HIS A 209 7.41 -1.84 -4.09
CA HIS A 209 7.66 -0.42 -4.34
C HIS A 209 6.38 0.36 -4.64
N LEU A 210 5.42 -0.27 -5.31
CA LEU A 210 4.10 0.33 -5.52
C LEU A 210 3.34 0.53 -4.21
N VAL A 211 3.28 -0.49 -3.34
CA VAL A 211 2.61 -0.39 -2.03
C VAL A 211 3.27 0.67 -1.16
N LEU A 212 4.60 0.72 -1.15
CA LEU A 212 5.37 1.73 -0.43
C LEU A 212 5.06 3.14 -0.97
N ASP A 213 5.20 3.39 -2.27
CA ASP A 213 4.92 4.71 -2.83
C ASP A 213 3.49 5.21 -2.55
N LEU A 214 2.52 4.29 -2.57
CA LEU A 214 1.12 4.59 -2.28
C LEU A 214 0.92 5.10 -0.85
N ASP A 215 1.59 4.47 0.13
CA ASP A 215 1.53 4.86 1.53
C ASP A 215 2.17 6.24 1.79
N LEU A 216 3.20 6.61 1.03
CA LEU A 216 3.88 7.91 1.16
C LEU A 216 3.23 9.08 0.43
N THR A 217 2.18 8.85 -0.36
CA THR A 217 1.56 9.91 -1.17
C THR A 217 1.13 11.13 -0.37
N VAL A 218 0.87 10.96 0.94
CA VAL A 218 0.59 12.05 1.88
C VAL A 218 1.66 13.13 1.91
N PHE A 219 2.93 12.77 1.69
CA PHE A 219 4.01 13.75 1.64
C PHE A 219 3.94 14.65 0.41
N GLY A 220 3.39 14.15 -0.70
CA GLY A 220 3.23 14.90 -1.95
C GLY A 220 1.97 15.77 -2.02
N LEU A 221 1.20 15.92 -0.95
CA LEU A 221 -0.02 16.72 -0.93
C LEU A 221 0.27 18.23 -0.88
N SER A 222 -0.76 19.06 -1.11
CA SER A 222 -0.64 20.51 -0.88
C SER A 222 -0.27 20.80 0.57
N TRP A 223 0.48 21.88 0.82
CA TRP A 223 0.91 22.25 2.18
C TRP A 223 -0.23 22.27 3.20
N ARG A 224 -1.40 22.80 2.83
CA ARG A 224 -2.59 22.80 3.69
C ARG A 224 -3.01 21.40 4.12
N ASN A 225 -3.05 20.44 3.19
CA ASN A 225 -3.42 19.06 3.49
C ASN A 225 -2.30 18.33 4.24
N TYR A 226 -1.04 18.63 3.93
CA TYR A 226 0.13 18.13 4.66
C TYR A 226 0.10 18.58 6.13
N VAL A 227 -0.15 19.87 6.41
CA VAL A 227 -0.30 20.39 7.78
C VAL A 227 -1.45 19.72 8.53
N TYR A 228 -2.56 19.42 7.84
CA TYR A 228 -3.66 18.66 8.45
C TYR A 228 -3.20 17.25 8.84
N TYR A 229 -2.46 16.56 7.95
CA TYR A 229 -1.83 15.27 8.25
C TYR A 229 -0.92 15.36 9.49
N VAL A 230 0.02 16.30 9.54
CA VAL A 230 0.93 16.47 10.69
C VAL A 230 0.16 16.70 11.98
N LYS A 231 -0.91 17.50 11.95
CA LYS A 231 -1.78 17.72 13.12
C LYS A 231 -2.52 16.46 13.55
N CYS A 232 -2.94 15.61 12.61
CA CYS A 232 -3.51 14.31 12.94
C CYS A 232 -2.47 13.41 13.61
N ILE A 233 -1.25 13.34 13.06
CA ILE A 233 -0.14 12.59 13.66
C ILE A 233 0.16 13.10 15.08
N ARG A 234 0.26 14.42 15.30
CA ARG A 234 0.46 14.96 16.65
C ARG A 234 -0.60 14.46 17.64
N LYS A 235 -1.86 14.38 17.24
CA LYS A 235 -2.95 13.89 18.09
C LYS A 235 -2.84 12.39 18.38
N GLU A 236 -2.41 11.58 17.43
CA GLU A 236 -2.18 10.14 17.69
C GLU A 236 -1.06 9.92 18.69
N TYR A 237 -0.02 10.76 18.65
CA TYR A 237 1.09 10.73 19.60
C TYR A 237 0.88 11.64 20.82
N GLN A 238 -0.37 12.00 21.16
CA GLN A 238 -0.69 12.91 22.28
C GLN A 238 -0.27 12.40 23.66
N ILE A 239 -0.01 11.09 23.78
CA ILE A 239 0.53 10.50 25.02
C ILE A 239 1.93 11.03 25.35
N TYR A 240 2.69 11.44 24.33
CA TYR A 240 4.01 12.04 24.51
C TYR A 240 3.91 13.57 24.68
N PRO A 241 4.68 14.15 25.63
CA PRO A 241 4.86 15.60 25.72
C PRO A 241 5.36 16.20 24.41
N ASP A 242 5.10 17.49 24.19
CA ASP A 242 5.47 18.18 22.95
C ASP A 242 6.97 18.08 22.66
N GLU A 243 7.84 18.24 23.67
CA GLU A 243 9.30 18.15 23.52
C GLU A 243 9.72 16.78 22.96
N VAL A 244 9.26 15.70 23.58
CA VAL A 244 9.56 14.32 23.14
C VAL A 244 9.03 14.04 21.74
N PHE A 245 7.81 14.51 21.43
CA PHE A 245 7.22 14.34 20.10
C PHE A 245 8.01 15.11 19.04
N MET A 246 8.36 16.37 19.29
CA MET A 246 9.06 17.22 18.33
C MET A 246 10.45 16.70 18.02
N ASP A 247 11.22 16.27 19.03
CA ASP A 247 12.54 15.67 18.83
C ASP A 247 12.44 14.41 17.95
N ALA A 248 11.55 13.47 18.30
CA ALA A 248 11.36 12.25 17.52
C ALA A 248 10.84 12.53 16.09
N ARG A 249 9.98 13.53 15.93
CA ARG A 249 9.45 13.92 14.62
C ARG A 249 10.52 14.60 13.76
N TYR A 250 11.38 15.42 14.36
CA TYR A 250 12.54 16.00 13.68
C TYR A 250 13.46 14.90 13.14
N ASP A 251 13.82 13.94 14.00
CA ASP A 251 14.69 12.83 13.63
C ASP A 251 14.09 11.98 12.51
N PHE A 252 12.78 11.69 12.58
CA PHE A 252 12.06 11.02 11.50
C PHE A 252 12.15 11.78 10.19
N ILE A 253 11.83 13.08 10.19
CA ILE A 253 11.85 13.91 8.97
C ILE A 253 13.27 13.96 8.39
N GLN A 254 14.28 14.13 9.25
CA GLN A 254 15.68 14.15 8.84
C GLN A 254 16.08 12.82 8.21
N HIS A 255 15.72 11.69 8.82
CA HIS A 255 15.95 10.36 8.27
C HIS A 255 15.31 10.16 6.90
N VAL A 256 14.09 10.68 6.68
CA VAL A 256 13.44 10.64 5.36
C VAL A 256 14.18 11.54 4.36
N LEU A 257 14.53 12.78 4.75
CA LEU A 257 15.25 13.74 3.91
C LEU A 257 16.65 13.26 3.48
N ASP A 258 17.27 12.38 4.27
CA ASP A 258 18.57 11.78 3.95
C ASP A 258 18.49 10.66 2.90
N GLN A 259 17.28 10.20 2.57
CA GLN A 259 17.09 9.21 1.51
C GLN A 259 17.35 9.85 0.15
N PRO A 260 18.07 9.18 -0.76
CA PRO A 260 18.36 9.72 -2.09
C PRO A 260 17.10 9.87 -2.95
N ARG A 261 16.04 9.11 -2.59
CA ARG A 261 14.77 9.09 -3.31
C ARG A 261 13.65 8.57 -2.40
N PHE A 262 12.53 9.29 -2.36
CA PHE A 262 11.37 8.91 -1.55
C PHE A 262 10.50 7.92 -2.29
N PHE A 263 10.03 8.28 -3.49
CA PHE A 263 9.14 7.44 -4.29
C PHE A 263 9.93 6.58 -5.28
N LYS A 264 9.84 5.26 -5.19
CA LYS A 264 10.64 4.29 -5.94
C LYS A 264 10.18 4.10 -7.38
N THR A 265 8.87 4.15 -7.63
CA THR A 265 8.31 4.09 -8.98
C THR A 265 8.40 5.43 -9.68
N ARG A 266 8.55 5.41 -11.00
CA ARG A 266 8.65 6.63 -11.80
C ARG A 266 7.40 7.50 -11.71
N TYR A 267 6.21 6.88 -11.77
CA TYR A 267 4.95 7.62 -11.72
C TYR A 267 4.81 8.46 -10.45
N PHE A 268 5.08 7.88 -9.28
CA PHE A 268 4.95 8.60 -8.02
C PHE A 268 6.11 9.58 -7.79
N TYR A 269 7.32 9.25 -8.27
CA TYR A 269 8.44 10.19 -8.26
C TYR A 269 8.14 11.46 -9.05
N ASP A 270 7.75 11.31 -10.32
CA ASP A 270 7.44 12.44 -11.20
C ASP A 270 6.28 13.29 -10.64
N LYS A 271 5.31 12.66 -9.96
CA LYS A 271 4.13 13.31 -9.40
C LYS A 271 4.39 14.01 -8.06
N TYR A 272 5.17 13.41 -7.17
CA TYR A 272 5.20 13.80 -5.75
C TYR A 272 6.56 14.14 -5.18
N GLU A 273 7.68 13.67 -5.74
CA GLU A 273 9.01 13.78 -5.10
C GLU A 273 9.35 15.23 -4.70
N ARG A 274 9.22 16.16 -5.67
CA ARG A 274 9.55 17.57 -5.45
C ARG A 274 8.71 18.18 -4.32
N ILE A 275 7.39 17.94 -4.35
CA ILE A 275 6.46 18.50 -3.36
C ILE A 275 6.70 17.87 -1.99
N ALA A 276 6.97 16.57 -1.93
CA ALA A 276 7.32 15.87 -0.70
C ALA A 276 8.60 16.42 -0.06
N HIS A 277 9.64 16.68 -0.85
CA HIS A 277 10.86 17.34 -0.35
C HIS A 277 10.58 18.74 0.19
N GLU A 278 9.79 19.54 -0.52
CA GLU A 278 9.41 20.89 -0.07
C GLU A 278 8.63 20.85 1.25
N ASN A 279 7.64 19.97 1.37
CA ASN A 279 6.84 19.81 2.58
C ASN A 279 7.67 19.34 3.77
N LEU A 280 8.50 18.31 3.61
CA LEU A 280 9.34 17.77 4.70
C LEU A 280 10.39 18.78 5.16
N LYS A 281 11.05 19.51 4.24
CA LYS A 281 11.98 20.59 4.61
C LYS A 281 11.27 21.68 5.39
N ARG A 282 10.09 22.10 4.93
CA ARG A 282 9.29 23.12 5.61
C ARG A 282 8.80 22.65 6.98
N GLU A 283 8.35 21.40 7.11
CA GLU A 283 7.98 20.84 8.41
C GLU A 283 9.17 20.83 9.37
N ARG A 284 10.36 20.43 8.91
CA ARG A 284 11.58 20.45 9.74
C ARG A 284 11.87 21.85 10.28
N GLU A 285 11.83 22.88 9.43
CA GLU A 285 12.03 24.28 9.84
C GLU A 285 10.97 24.76 10.84
N GLU A 286 9.70 24.35 10.66
CA GLU A 286 8.62 24.67 11.60
C GLU A 286 8.82 23.96 12.95
N ILE A 287 9.30 22.71 12.94
CA ILE A 287 9.63 21.98 14.17
C ILE A 287 10.80 22.63 14.90
N GLU A 288 11.86 23.10 14.23
CA GLU A 288 12.97 23.82 14.87
C GLU A 288 12.49 25.09 15.60
N LYS A 289 11.59 25.84 14.96
CA LYS A 289 10.93 27.00 15.59
C LYS A 289 10.09 26.58 16.78
N ALA A 290 9.33 25.50 16.66
CA ALA A 290 8.46 24.99 17.73
C ALA A 290 9.25 24.45 18.93
N ILE A 291 10.38 23.79 18.71
CA ILE A 291 11.34 23.36 19.74
C ILE A 291 11.87 24.58 20.49
N SER A 292 12.29 25.63 19.76
CA SER A 292 12.76 26.89 20.37
C SER A 292 11.67 27.58 21.21
N ALA A 293 10.40 27.39 20.85
CA ALA A 293 9.24 27.91 21.57
C ALA A 293 8.74 26.99 22.71
N GLY A 294 9.26 25.77 22.83
CA GLY A 294 8.86 24.78 23.84
C GLY A 294 7.43 24.25 23.67
N LYS A 295 6.82 24.38 22.49
CA LYS A 295 5.43 23.96 22.25
C LYS A 295 5.22 23.59 20.78
N PHE A 296 4.55 22.46 20.55
CA PHE A 296 4.23 22.02 19.20
C PHE A 296 3.31 23.02 18.50
N SER A 297 3.75 23.46 17.33
CA SER A 297 2.96 24.28 16.40
C SER A 297 3.46 24.08 14.97
N ILE A 298 2.57 24.28 14.01
CA ILE A 298 2.91 24.23 12.57
C ILE A 298 1.97 25.18 11.81
N SER A 299 2.56 26.11 11.06
CA SER A 299 1.85 27.17 10.35
C SER A 299 1.24 26.70 9.03
N LEU A 300 0.09 27.29 8.66
CA LEU A 300 -0.46 27.20 7.29
C LEU A 300 0.16 28.25 6.35
N ASP A 301 0.70 29.33 6.92
CA ASP A 301 1.28 30.48 6.24
C ASP A 301 2.74 30.24 5.91
#